data_AF-A0A1B8C6P3-F1
#
_entry.id   AF-A0A1B8C6P3-F1
#
_cell.length_a   1.000
_cell.length_b   1.000
_cell.length_c   1.000
_cell.angle_alpha   90.00
_cell.angle_beta   90.00
_cell.angle_gamma   90.00
#
_symmetry.space_group_name_H-M   'P 1'
#
loop_
_entity.id
_entity.type
_entity.pdbx_description
1 polymer ?
#
loop_
_entity_poly.entity_id
_entity_poly.type
_entity_poly.pdbx_seq_one_letter_code
_entity_poly.pdbx_strand_id
1 'polypeptide(L)'
;MAAARMMEYLAFENPQVRVHIIHPGVIQTEMYKKSSEGGLDFAFDDIELPASFAVWIVSPEAEFLDGKFVWSNWDIEELKAKKEHLLSTDDLTLGLQGWP
;
A
#
# COMPACT_ATOMS: atom_id res chain seq x y z
N MET A 1 -3.84 8.35 -8.71
CA MET A 1 -2.52 8.04 -9.31
C MET A 1 -1.51 9.19 -9.18
N ALA A 2 -1.87 10.47 -9.36
CA ALA A 2 -0.90 11.58 -9.26
C ALA A 2 -0.16 11.67 -7.91
N ALA A 3 -0.87 11.55 -6.78
CA ALA A 3 -0.25 11.57 -5.45
C ALA A 3 0.78 10.44 -5.25
N ALA A 4 0.49 9.24 -5.78
CA ALA A 4 1.39 8.11 -5.70
C ALA A 4 2.68 8.33 -6.51
N ARG A 5 2.56 8.89 -7.74
CA ARG A 5 3.71 9.29 -8.55
C ARG A 5 4.59 10.33 -7.86
N MET A 6 3.98 11.27 -7.13
CA MET A 6 4.75 12.25 -6.34
C MET A 6 5.60 11.57 -5.26
N MET A 7 5.06 10.55 -4.59
CA MET A 7 5.81 9.79 -3.58
C MET A 7 6.95 8.97 -4.20
N GLU A 8 6.78 8.44 -5.41
CA GLU A 8 7.87 7.77 -6.14
C GLU A 8 9.01 8.74 -6.48
N TYR A 9 8.70 9.96 -6.91
CA TYR A 9 9.73 10.98 -7.12
C TYR A 9 10.43 11.38 -5.81
N LEU A 10 9.69 11.49 -4.72
CA LEU A 10 10.27 11.74 -3.39
C LEU A 10 11.27 10.64 -3.00
N ALA A 11 10.91 9.37 -3.21
CA ALA A 11 11.79 8.23 -2.96
C ALA A 11 13.03 8.27 -3.87
N PHE A 12 12.85 8.56 -5.16
CA PHE A 12 13.94 8.67 -6.12
C PHE A 12 14.95 9.78 -5.76
N GLU A 13 14.46 10.93 -5.30
CA GLU A 13 15.29 12.06 -4.87
C GLU A 13 15.96 11.83 -3.49
N ASN A 14 15.45 10.90 -2.68
CA ASN A 14 15.94 10.63 -1.32
C ASN A 14 16.19 9.13 -1.09
N PRO A 15 17.28 8.55 -1.63
CA PRO A 15 17.55 7.11 -1.53
C PRO A 15 17.72 6.58 -0.10
N GLN A 16 17.97 7.47 0.88
CA GLN A 16 18.04 7.15 2.30
C GLN A 16 16.67 7.04 3.00
N VAL A 17 15.59 7.41 2.31
CA VAL A 17 14.23 7.40 2.84
C VAL A 17 13.44 6.29 2.19
N ARG A 18 12.96 5.35 3.01
CA ARG A 18 12.06 4.28 2.59
C ARG A 18 10.65 4.83 2.41
N VAL A 19 10.01 4.58 1.28
CA VAL A 19 8.68 5.08 0.96
C VAL A 19 7.74 3.94 0.61
N HIS A 20 6.61 3.86 1.30
CA HIS A 20 5.58 2.86 1.02
C HIS A 20 4.27 3.55 0.69
N ILE A 21 3.51 2.96 -0.24
CA ILE A 21 2.18 3.44 -0.58
C ILE A 21 1.19 2.39 -0.11
N ILE A 22 0.38 2.73 0.89
CA ILE A 22 -0.51 1.79 1.56
C ILE A 22 -1.95 2.13 1.19
N HIS A 23 -2.67 1.13 0.71
CA HIS A 23 -4.12 1.15 0.68
C HIS A 23 -4.64 0.62 2.04
N PRO A 24 -5.33 1.45 2.86
CA PRO A 24 -5.69 1.09 4.23
C PRO A 24 -6.96 0.21 4.33
N GLY A 25 -7.56 -0.16 3.20
CA GLY A 25 -8.88 -0.80 3.19
C GLY A 25 -10.01 0.22 3.30
N VAL A 26 -11.20 -0.26 3.63
CA VAL A 26 -12.41 0.55 3.77
C VAL A 26 -12.64 0.83 5.25
N ILE A 27 -12.25 2.01 5.70
CA ILE A 27 -12.35 2.41 7.11
C ILE A 27 -13.46 3.44 7.30
N GLN A 28 -14.25 3.27 8.36
CA GLN A 28 -15.29 4.21 8.73
C GLN A 28 -14.68 5.52 9.20
N THR A 29 -14.66 6.52 8.31
CA THR A 29 -14.15 7.87 8.57
C THR A 29 -15.22 8.92 8.27
N GLU A 30 -15.06 10.15 8.77
CA GLU A 30 -15.95 11.26 8.39
C GLU A 30 -15.94 11.53 6.88
N MET A 31 -14.81 11.27 6.21
CA MET A 31 -14.72 11.36 4.76
C MET A 31 -15.59 10.29 4.07
N TYR A 32 -15.61 9.07 4.60
CA TYR A 32 -16.45 7.99 4.08
C TYR A 32 -17.94 8.30 4.20
N LYS A 33 -18.39 8.97 5.27
CA LYS A 33 -19.81 9.34 5.43
C LYS A 33 -20.35 10.14 4.24
N LYS A 34 -19.54 11.04 3.67
CA LYS A 34 -19.89 11.80 2.46
C LYS A 34 -20.06 10.91 1.22
N SER A 35 -19.32 9.80 1.15
CA SER A 35 -19.45 8.80 0.08
C SER A 35 -20.70 7.93 0.27
N SER A 36 -21.04 7.57 1.51
CA SER A 36 -22.25 6.84 1.87
C SER A 36 -23.53 7.63 1.57
N GLU A 37 -23.53 8.94 1.80
CA GLU A 37 -24.60 9.85 1.37
C GLU A 37 -24.83 9.82 -0.15
N GLY A 38 -23.81 9.46 -0.93
CA GLY A 38 -23.86 9.26 -2.38
C GLY A 38 -24.30 7.86 -2.82
N GLY A 39 -24.70 6.98 -1.89
CA GLY A 39 -25.20 5.63 -2.16
C GLY A 39 -24.14 4.54 -2.28
N LEU A 40 -22.89 4.82 -1.91
CA LEU A 40 -21.83 3.83 -1.83
C LEU A 40 -21.75 3.26 -0.41
N ASP A 41 -22.21 2.03 -0.23
CA ASP A 41 -22.15 1.31 1.05
C ASP A 41 -21.28 0.06 0.90
N PHE A 42 -20.27 -0.05 1.76
CA PHE A 42 -19.25 -1.09 1.74
C PHE A 42 -19.09 -1.64 3.16
N ALA A 43 -18.77 -2.93 3.27
CA ALA A 43 -18.35 -3.49 4.54
C ALA A 43 -17.07 -2.78 5.01
N PHE A 44 -17.04 -2.36 6.27
CA PHE A 44 -15.86 -1.75 6.87
C PHE A 44 -14.87 -2.81 7.34
N ASP A 45 -13.60 -2.54 7.09
CA ASP A 45 -12.48 -3.22 7.72
C ASP A 45 -12.28 -2.71 9.16
N ASP A 46 -11.63 -3.51 10.00
CA ASP A 46 -11.22 -3.10 11.35
C ASP A 46 -10.07 -2.08 11.25
N ILE A 47 -10.18 -0.95 11.98
CA ILE A 47 -9.15 0.09 12.04
C ILE A 47 -7.80 -0.43 12.58
N GLU A 48 -7.84 -1.44 13.44
CA GLU A 48 -6.62 -2.03 14.01
C GLU A 48 -5.74 -2.69 12.95
N LEU A 49 -6.32 -3.13 11.83
CA LEU A 49 -5.62 -3.78 10.73
C LEU A 49 -4.63 -2.83 10.02
N PRO A 50 -5.05 -1.71 9.39
CA PRO A 50 -4.11 -0.78 8.77
C PRO A 50 -3.19 -0.10 9.79
N ALA A 51 -3.62 0.07 11.05
CA ALA A 51 -2.78 0.60 12.11
C ALA A 51 -1.60 -0.33 12.42
N SER A 52 -1.87 -1.61 12.65
CA SER A 52 -0.84 -2.63 12.89
C SER A 52 0.04 -2.84 11.66
N PHE A 53 -0.56 -2.83 10.46
CA PHE A 53 0.18 -2.95 9.20
C PHE A 53 1.15 -1.79 8.98
N ALA A 54 0.77 -0.55 9.33
CA ALA A 54 1.64 0.61 9.23
C ALA A 54 2.88 0.51 10.14
N VAL A 55 2.75 -0.14 11.31
CA VAL A 55 3.90 -0.42 12.18
C VAL A 55 4.77 -1.54 11.59
N TRP A 56 4.14 -2.59 11.06
CA TRP A 56 4.86 -3.71 10.47
C TRP A 56 5.68 -3.30 9.23
N ILE A 57 5.09 -2.52 8.33
CA ILE A 57 5.72 -2.17 7.04
C ILE A 57 6.95 -1.28 7.17
N VAL A 58 7.04 -0.48 8.25
CA VAL A 58 8.24 0.32 8.52
C VAL A 58 9.34 -0.48 9.23
N SER A 59 9.07 -1.73 9.63
CA SER A 59 10.06 -2.60 10.26
C SER A 59 11.11 -3.11 9.26
N PRO A 60 12.24 -3.68 9.73
CA PRO A 60 13.21 -4.32 8.83
C PRO A 60 12.66 -5.53 8.07
N GLU A 61 11.64 -6.21 8.60
CA GLU A 61 11.06 -7.40 7.98
C GLU A 61 10.43 -7.10 6.61
N ALA A 62 9.81 -5.93 6.48
CA ALA A 62 9.11 -5.49 5.29
C ALA A 62 9.96 -4.65 4.34
N GLU A 63 11.28 -4.56 4.54
CA GLU A 63 12.18 -3.73 3.72
C GLU A 63 12.12 -4.06 2.21
N PHE A 64 11.77 -5.31 1.88
CA PHE A 64 11.59 -5.74 0.48
C PHE A 64 10.40 -5.09 -0.24
N LEU A 65 9.54 -4.37 0.49
CA LEU A 65 8.39 -3.65 -0.04
C LEU A 65 8.67 -2.16 -0.28
N ASP A 66 9.90 -1.69 -0.14
CA ASP A 66 10.26 -0.30 -0.44
C ASP A 66 9.87 0.09 -1.87
N GLY A 67 9.20 1.23 -2.02
CA GLY A 67 8.67 1.72 -3.29
C GLY A 67 7.46 0.94 -3.83
N LYS A 68 6.92 -0.04 -3.09
CA LYS A 68 5.75 -0.84 -3.51
C LYS A 68 4.43 -0.21 -3.05
N PHE A 69 3.38 -0.46 -3.83
CA PHE A 69 1.99 -0.24 -3.49
C PHE A 69 1.38 -1.51 -2.90
N VAL A 70 0.91 -1.44 -1.66
CA VAL A 70 0.42 -2.61 -0.92
C VAL A 70 -0.90 -2.33 -0.23
N TRP A 71 -1.68 -3.38 -0.01
CA TRP A 71 -2.95 -3.29 0.72
C TRP A 71 -2.80 -3.92 2.10
N SER A 72 -3.25 -3.22 3.14
CA SER A 72 -3.26 -3.72 4.53
C SER A 72 -4.06 -5.03 4.72
N ASN A 73 -4.95 -5.36 3.80
CA ASN A 73 -5.81 -6.55 3.87
C ASN A 73 -5.10 -7.82 3.39
N TRP A 74 -3.88 -7.72 2.87
CA TRP A 74 -3.11 -8.87 2.41
C TRP A 74 -2.44 -9.64 3.55
N ASP A 75 -2.30 -10.95 3.37
CA ASP A 75 -1.62 -11.82 4.30
C ASP A 75 -0.11 -11.54 4.30
N ILE A 76 0.42 -11.23 5.47
CA ILE A 76 1.83 -10.87 5.66
C ILE A 76 2.76 -12.05 5.38
N GLU A 77 2.39 -13.28 5.75
CA GLU A 77 3.21 -14.46 5.50
C GLU A 77 3.23 -14.80 4.00
N GLU A 78 2.11 -14.60 3.30
CA GLU A 78 2.09 -14.73 1.85
C GLU A 78 3.00 -13.69 1.16
N LEU A 79 2.96 -12.43 1.62
CA LEU A 79 3.86 -11.39 1.11
C LEU A 79 5.34 -11.74 1.31
N LYS A 80 5.70 -12.23 2.50
CA LYS A 80 7.06 -12.69 2.79
C LYS A 80 7.46 -13.88 1.92
N ALA A 81 6.55 -14.83 1.71
CA ALA A 81 6.81 -15.99 0.85
C ALA A 81 7.09 -15.59 -0.61
N LYS A 82 6.54 -14.45 -1.08
CA LYS A 82 6.76 -13.90 -2.43
C LYS A 82 7.95 -12.92 -2.51
N LYS A 83 8.72 -12.73 -1.43
CA LYS A 83 9.79 -11.72 -1.34
C LYS A 83 10.77 -11.76 -2.52
N GLU A 84 11.29 -12.94 -2.87
CA GLU A 84 12.26 -13.09 -3.95
C GLU A 84 11.68 -12.66 -5.30
N HIS A 85 10.43 -13.05 -5.58
CA HIS A 85 9.70 -12.64 -6.78
C HIS A 85 9.51 -11.12 -6.84
N LEU A 86 9.06 -10.50 -5.75
CA LEU A 86 8.80 -9.06 -5.67
C LEU A 86 10.06 -8.19 -5.77
N LEU A 87 11.22 -8.72 -5.38
CA LEU A 87 12.52 -8.07 -5.57
C LEU A 87 13.02 -8.18 -7.01
N SER A 88 12.66 -9.25 -7.72
CA SER A 88 13.09 -9.52 -9.10
C SER A 88 12.19 -8.92 -10.17
N THR A 89 11.04 -8.36 -9.79
CA THR A 89 10.00 -7.87 -10.71
C THR A 89 9.50 -6.48 -10.33
N ASP A 90 8.88 -5.81 -11.29
CA ASP A 90 8.16 -4.55 -11.09
C ASP A 90 6.74 -4.76 -10.53
N ASP A 91 6.42 -5.97 -10.08
CA ASP A 91 5.13 -6.25 -9.45
C ASP A 91 4.95 -5.36 -8.23
N LEU A 92 3.72 -4.87 -8.07
CA LEU A 92 3.32 -3.92 -7.03
C LEU A 92 3.98 -2.54 -7.13
N THR A 93 4.81 -2.27 -8.14
CA THR A 93 5.31 -0.93 -8.43
C THR A 93 4.31 -0.22 -9.36
N LEU A 94 3.99 1.05 -9.11
CA LEU A 94 3.03 1.76 -9.94
C LEU A 94 3.68 2.15 -11.27
N GLY A 95 3.18 1.56 -12.34
CA GLY A 95 3.71 1.79 -13.67
C GLY A 95 2.68 1.53 -14.76
N LEU A 96 3.11 1.77 -16.00
CA LEU A 96 2.37 1.40 -17.19
C LEU A 96 2.99 0.11 -17.73
N GLN A 97 2.43 -1.05 -17.38
CA GLN A 97 2.92 -2.34 -17.88
C GLN A 97 2.36 -2.70 -19.28
N GLY A 98 1.44 -1.90 -19.83
CA GLY A 98 0.74 -2.23 -21.06
C GLY A 98 -0.28 -3.37 -20.86
N TRP A 99 -0.97 -3.74 -21.94
CA TRP A 99 -1.81 -4.94 -21.99
C TRP A 99 -1.02 -6.04 -22.73
N PRO A 100 -1.09 -7.32 -22.32
CA PRO A 100 -0.42 -8.43 -23.02
C PRO A 100 -0.75 -8.52 -24.51
#